data_AF-A0A4V3HGC6-F1
#
_entry.id   AF-A0A4V3HGC6-F1
#
_cell.length_a   1.000
_cell.length_b   1.000
_cell.length_c   1.000
_cell.angle_alpha   90.00
_cell.angle_beta   90.00
_cell.angle_gamma   90.00
#
_symmetry.space_group_name_H-M   'P 1'
#
loop_
_entity.id
_entity.type
_entity.pdbx_description
1 polymer ?
#
loop_
_entity_poly.entity_id
_entity_poly.type
_entity_poly.pdbx_seq_one_letter_code
_entity_poly.pdbx_strand_id
1 'polypeptide(L)'
;MKIIHYIVILFFVGINAVNAQDSIYDELASKICSYGYSTWGNTNPTDEFDRAILREVGTDLNDPDRKKKVSDYLNKHSDILICGDDGVEGIRKREQLLKRSVSCGLYGYLQELAIDNQYSVDFNTYEIINEEKETLLDYIYLIINDVDLAGDYNILELEALADAIEEKGGKRGKDLE
;
A
#
# COMPACT_ATOMS: atom_id res chain seq x y z
N MET A 1 -56.27 -13.80 -20.00
CA MET A 1 -55.70 -12.89 -18.98
C MET A 1 -55.24 -13.73 -17.81
N LYS A 2 -54.04 -13.65 -17.23
CA LYS A 2 -52.87 -12.79 -17.42
C LYS A 2 -51.64 -13.63 -17.04
N ILE A 3 -50.55 -13.24 -17.66
CA ILE A 3 -49.15 -13.68 -17.51
C ILE A 3 -48.70 -13.55 -16.05
N ILE A 4 -47.67 -14.34 -15.68
CA ILE A 4 -46.49 -13.99 -14.87
C ILE A 4 -46.19 -15.13 -13.89
N HIS A 5 -45.23 -15.98 -14.24
CA HIS A 5 -44.29 -16.60 -13.29
C HIS A 5 -42.98 -16.81 -14.05
N TYR A 6 -42.21 -15.73 -14.20
CA TYR A 6 -40.83 -15.79 -14.65
C TYR A 6 -39.97 -14.99 -13.67
N ILE A 7 -38.76 -15.52 -13.44
CA ILE A 7 -37.63 -14.94 -12.69
C ILE A 7 -37.60 -15.29 -11.19
N VAL A 8 -37.12 -16.50 -10.90
CA VAL A 8 -36.34 -16.80 -9.67
C VAL A 8 -35.07 -17.55 -10.08
N ILE A 9 -34.19 -16.89 -10.82
CA ILE A 9 -32.79 -17.32 -10.95
C ILE A 9 -31.99 -16.04 -11.17
N LEU A 10 -31.31 -15.51 -10.13
CA LEU A 10 -30.15 -14.60 -10.25
C LEU A 10 -29.56 -14.13 -8.89
N PHE A 11 -29.77 -14.83 -7.77
CA PHE A 11 -29.15 -14.43 -6.48
C PHE A 11 -28.07 -15.38 -5.95
N PHE A 12 -27.95 -16.61 -6.46
CA PHE A 12 -26.96 -17.58 -5.95
C PHE A 12 -25.59 -17.51 -6.64
N VAL A 13 -25.49 -16.92 -7.82
CA VAL A 13 -24.21 -16.78 -8.54
C VAL A 13 -23.36 -15.64 -7.97
N GLY A 14 -24.00 -14.58 -7.43
CA GLY A 14 -23.30 -13.40 -6.91
C GLY A 14 -22.51 -13.67 -5.62
N ILE A 15 -23.03 -14.50 -4.72
CA ILE A 15 -22.40 -14.71 -3.39
C ILE A 15 -21.07 -15.46 -3.52
N ASN A 16 -20.99 -16.48 -4.39
CA ASN A 16 -19.75 -17.23 -4.59
C ASN A 16 -18.68 -16.44 -5.35
N ALA A 17 -19.07 -15.56 -6.27
CA ALA A 17 -18.14 -14.72 -7.02
C ALA A 17 -17.51 -13.63 -6.12
N VAL A 18 -18.29 -13.01 -5.24
CA VAL A 18 -17.79 -12.03 -4.26
C VAL A 18 -16.83 -12.68 -3.27
N ASN A 19 -17.20 -13.83 -2.70
CA ASN A 19 -16.33 -14.55 -1.76
C ASN A 19 -15.02 -15.04 -2.40
N ALA A 20 -15.04 -15.45 -3.67
CA ALA A 20 -13.82 -15.84 -4.38
C ALA A 20 -12.92 -14.63 -4.67
N GLN A 21 -13.50 -13.49 -5.03
CA GLN A 21 -12.77 -12.26 -5.29
C GLN A 21 -12.07 -11.72 -4.03
N ASP A 22 -12.77 -11.70 -2.89
CA ASP A 22 -12.21 -11.30 -1.61
C ASP A 22 -11.05 -12.22 -1.19
N SER A 23 -11.19 -13.54 -1.41
CA SER A 23 -10.13 -14.50 -1.08
C SER A 23 -8.86 -14.34 -1.94
N ILE A 24 -9.00 -13.96 -3.20
CA ILE A 24 -7.87 -13.72 -4.12
C ILE A 24 -7.13 -12.44 -3.74
N TYR A 25 -7.86 -11.39 -3.34
CA TYR A 25 -7.25 -10.15 -2.89
C TYR A 25 -6.52 -10.30 -1.56
N ASP A 26 -7.08 -11.05 -0.62
CA ASP A 26 -6.41 -11.39 0.64
C ASP A 26 -5.13 -12.21 0.39
N GLU A 27 -5.15 -13.17 -0.55
CA GLU A 27 -3.96 -13.95 -0.93
C GLU A 27 -2.87 -13.05 -1.55
N LEU A 28 -3.25 -12.13 -2.44
CA LEU A 28 -2.32 -11.20 -3.07
C LEU A 28 -1.68 -10.25 -2.04
N ALA A 29 -2.50 -9.65 -1.18
CA ALA A 29 -2.03 -8.76 -0.12
C ALA A 29 -1.09 -9.50 0.83
N SER A 30 -1.49 -10.68 1.32
CA SER A 30 -0.67 -11.51 2.19
C SER A 30 0.68 -11.84 1.56
N LYS A 31 0.69 -12.20 0.27
CA LYS A 31 1.92 -12.53 -0.47
C LYS A 31 2.85 -11.32 -0.59
N ILE A 32 2.35 -10.16 -1.03
CA ILE A 32 3.17 -8.96 -1.21
C ILE A 32 3.69 -8.43 0.14
N CYS A 33 2.84 -8.38 1.17
CA CYS A 33 3.26 -7.95 2.50
C CYS A 33 4.30 -8.91 3.09
N SER A 34 4.16 -10.22 2.89
CA SER A 34 5.16 -11.22 3.30
C SER A 34 6.51 -11.00 2.60
N TYR A 35 6.50 -10.65 1.30
CA TYR A 35 7.73 -10.26 0.62
C TYR A 35 8.33 -9.00 1.22
N GLY A 36 7.50 -8.02 1.57
CA GLY A 36 7.92 -6.85 2.33
C GLY A 36 8.67 -7.26 3.60
N TYR A 37 7.99 -7.92 4.53
CA TYR A 37 8.58 -8.35 5.80
C TYR A 37 9.89 -9.16 5.64
N SER A 38 9.98 -9.99 4.59
CA SER A 38 11.20 -10.77 4.32
C SER A 38 12.36 -9.98 3.69
N THR A 39 12.09 -8.85 3.05
CA THR A 39 13.10 -8.08 2.28
C THR A 39 13.57 -6.85 3.02
N TRP A 40 12.75 -6.32 3.93
CA TRP A 40 12.98 -5.06 4.63
C TRP A 40 14.18 -5.06 5.58
N GLY A 41 14.57 -6.22 6.12
CA GLY A 41 15.78 -6.37 6.92
C GLY A 41 17.08 -6.64 6.13
N ASN A 42 17.04 -6.65 4.80
CA ASN A 42 18.21 -6.98 3.96
C ASN A 42 19.13 -5.78 3.70
N THR A 43 20.32 -6.05 3.15
CA THR A 43 21.33 -5.02 2.81
C THR A 43 20.93 -4.10 1.66
N ASN A 44 19.96 -4.51 0.82
CA ASN A 44 19.43 -3.71 -0.29
C ASN A 44 17.91 -3.94 -0.38
N PRO A 45 17.13 -3.31 0.51
CA PRO A 45 15.70 -3.59 0.63
C PRO A 45 14.91 -3.15 -0.62
N THR A 46 15.33 -2.07 -1.30
CA THR A 46 14.67 -1.63 -2.54
C THR A 46 14.75 -2.69 -3.63
N ASP A 47 15.97 -3.10 -4.03
CA ASP A 47 16.10 -4.04 -5.16
C ASP A 47 15.45 -5.40 -4.86
N GLU A 48 15.48 -5.86 -3.61
CA GLU A 48 14.85 -7.14 -3.25
C GLU A 48 13.32 -7.06 -3.22
N PHE A 49 12.75 -5.95 -2.76
CA PHE A 49 11.30 -5.76 -2.81
C PHE A 49 10.81 -5.53 -4.25
N ASP A 50 11.52 -4.73 -5.04
CA ASP A 50 11.29 -4.58 -6.48
C ASP A 50 11.33 -5.93 -7.19
N ARG A 51 12.34 -6.76 -6.90
CA ARG A 51 12.45 -8.12 -7.47
C ARG A 51 11.21 -8.96 -7.17
N ALA A 52 10.64 -8.85 -5.97
CA ALA A 52 9.44 -9.57 -5.60
C ALA A 52 8.23 -9.11 -6.43
N ILE A 53 8.03 -7.80 -6.59
CA ILE A 53 6.97 -7.24 -7.43
C ILE A 53 7.18 -7.61 -8.91
N LEU A 54 8.42 -7.54 -9.41
CA LEU A 54 8.76 -7.83 -10.80
C LEU A 54 8.46 -9.28 -11.18
N ARG A 55 8.58 -10.22 -10.24
CA ARG A 55 8.16 -11.61 -10.44
C ARG A 55 6.65 -11.74 -10.67
N GLU A 56 5.83 -10.96 -9.98
CA GLU A 56 4.37 -10.98 -10.16
C GLU A 56 3.95 -10.43 -11.52
N VAL A 57 4.70 -9.47 -12.06
CA VAL A 57 4.46 -8.93 -13.41
C VAL A 57 5.21 -9.70 -14.52
N GLY A 58 5.94 -10.77 -14.17
CA GLY A 58 6.61 -11.66 -15.12
C GLY A 58 7.91 -11.11 -15.72
N THR A 59 8.67 -10.31 -14.98
CA THR A 59 9.98 -9.77 -15.40
C THR A 59 11.01 -9.78 -14.26
N ASP A 60 12.16 -9.12 -14.44
CA ASP A 60 13.26 -9.05 -13.46
C ASP A 60 13.94 -7.67 -13.39
N LEU A 61 14.96 -7.54 -12.53
CA LEU A 61 15.66 -6.28 -12.25
C LEU A 61 16.46 -5.71 -13.43
N ASN A 62 16.72 -6.49 -14.48
CA ASN A 62 17.42 -6.01 -15.68
C ASN A 62 16.46 -5.34 -16.68
N ASP A 63 15.16 -5.37 -16.40
CA ASP A 63 14.16 -4.70 -17.22
C ASP A 63 14.39 -3.18 -17.20
N PRO A 64 14.55 -2.53 -18.37
CA PRO A 64 14.78 -1.07 -18.41
C PRO A 64 13.61 -0.27 -17.86
N ASP A 65 12.40 -0.85 -17.85
CA ASP A 65 11.18 -0.22 -17.33
C ASP A 65 10.81 -0.70 -15.91
N ARG A 66 11.74 -1.34 -15.18
CA ARG A 66 11.44 -1.99 -13.89
C ARG A 66 10.73 -1.06 -12.89
N LYS A 67 11.21 0.18 -12.72
CA LYS A 67 10.67 1.15 -11.76
C LYS A 67 9.25 1.59 -12.14
N LYS A 68 9.01 1.76 -13.43
CA LYS A 68 7.67 2.02 -13.96
C LYS A 68 6.73 0.83 -13.70
N LYS A 69 7.17 -0.40 -13.97
CA LYS A 69 6.36 -1.61 -13.76
C LYS A 69 6.03 -1.85 -12.29
N VAL A 70 6.98 -1.60 -11.40
CA VAL A 70 6.76 -1.61 -9.95
C VAL A 70 5.72 -0.56 -9.55
N SER A 71 5.87 0.67 -10.04
CA SER A 71 4.92 1.76 -9.78
C SER A 71 3.50 1.43 -10.26
N ASP A 72 3.38 0.95 -11.50
CA ASP A 72 2.10 0.55 -12.08
C ASP A 72 1.44 -0.56 -11.25
N TYR A 73 2.22 -1.53 -10.76
CA TYR A 73 1.73 -2.61 -9.92
C TYR A 73 1.23 -2.10 -8.57
N LEU A 74 2.03 -1.28 -7.88
CA LEU A 74 1.67 -0.70 -6.58
C LEU A 74 0.41 0.15 -6.69
N ASN A 75 0.32 1.01 -7.71
CA ASN A 75 -0.85 1.88 -7.93
C ASN A 75 -2.11 1.09 -8.28
N LYS A 76 -1.98 0.04 -9.11
CA LYS A 76 -3.11 -0.78 -9.52
C LYS A 76 -3.76 -1.54 -8.36
N HIS A 77 -2.96 -1.89 -7.36
CA HIS A 77 -3.39 -2.74 -6.24
C HIS A 77 -3.40 -1.98 -4.90
N SER A 78 -3.28 -0.65 -4.93
CA SER A 78 -3.03 0.15 -3.73
C SER A 78 -4.18 0.08 -2.70
N ASP A 79 -5.39 -0.17 -3.18
CA ASP A 79 -6.64 -0.33 -2.42
C ASP A 79 -6.75 -1.69 -1.70
N ILE A 80 -6.13 -2.73 -2.26
CA ILE A 80 -6.19 -4.10 -1.72
C ILE A 80 -4.91 -4.51 -0.99
N LEU A 81 -3.79 -3.82 -1.20
CA LEU A 81 -2.51 -4.06 -0.53
C LEU A 81 -2.54 -3.57 0.93
N ILE A 82 -3.43 -4.17 1.73
CA ILE A 82 -3.59 -3.93 3.15
C ILE A 82 -2.85 -5.02 3.90
N CYS A 83 -1.73 -4.65 4.51
CA CYS A 83 -0.90 -5.55 5.28
C CYS A 83 -1.48 -5.70 6.68
N GLY A 84 -1.91 -6.92 7.00
CA GLY A 84 -2.20 -7.34 8.36
C GLY A 84 -0.97 -7.96 9.00
N ASP A 85 -0.93 -7.90 10.32
CA ASP A 85 0.13 -8.52 11.09
C ASP A 85 -0.24 -9.90 11.62
N ASP A 86 0.77 -10.78 11.59
CA ASP A 86 0.97 -11.88 12.54
C ASP A 86 1.83 -11.42 13.77
N GLY A 87 2.25 -10.13 13.81
CA GLY A 87 3.08 -9.48 14.83
C GLY A 87 2.47 -8.22 15.49
N VAL A 88 3.30 -7.37 16.14
CA VAL A 88 2.89 -6.17 16.91
C VAL A 88 3.41 -4.86 16.25
N GLU A 89 3.70 -4.87 14.96
CA GLU A 89 4.27 -3.72 14.26
C GLU A 89 3.16 -2.75 13.83
N GLY A 90 3.46 -1.44 13.81
CA GLY A 90 2.54 -0.38 13.39
C GLY A 90 1.58 0.16 14.44
N ILE A 91 0.85 1.21 14.07
CA ILE A 91 -0.16 1.86 14.92
C ILE A 91 -1.45 1.02 14.96
N ARG A 92 -1.73 0.29 13.88
CA ARG A 92 -2.93 -0.55 13.72
C ARG A 92 -2.55 -1.96 13.28
N LYS A 93 -3.43 -2.91 13.59
CA LYS A 93 -3.27 -4.32 13.18
C LYS A 93 -3.23 -4.51 11.65
N ARG A 94 -3.90 -3.63 10.92
CA ARG A 94 -3.97 -3.62 9.45
C ARG A 94 -3.72 -2.21 8.94
N GLU A 95 -2.81 -2.08 8.00
CA GLU A 95 -2.42 -0.81 7.38
C GLU A 95 -2.12 -1.04 5.90
N GLN A 96 -2.41 -0.06 5.06
CA GLN A 96 -1.95 -0.07 3.68
C GLN A 96 -0.42 -0.23 3.60
N LEU A 97 0.07 -0.93 2.59
CA LEU A 97 1.46 -1.36 2.43
C LEU A 97 2.51 -0.26 2.65
N LEU A 98 2.29 0.96 2.16
CA LEU A 98 3.24 2.06 2.32
C LEU A 98 3.23 2.60 3.76
N LYS A 99 2.07 2.65 4.42
CA LYS A 99 1.97 2.98 5.84
C LYS A 99 2.64 1.91 6.70
N ARG A 100 2.44 0.64 6.36
CA ARG A 100 3.15 -0.48 6.98
C ARG A 100 4.67 -0.36 6.81
N SER A 101 5.12 0.07 5.64
CA SER A 101 6.55 0.30 5.38
C SER A 101 7.13 1.39 6.29
N VAL A 102 6.34 2.43 6.61
CA VAL A 102 6.70 3.45 7.62
C VAL A 102 6.82 2.82 9.01
N SER A 103 5.83 2.01 9.41
CA SER A 103 5.83 1.26 10.68
C SER A 103 7.04 0.36 10.86
N CYS A 104 7.58 -0.18 9.77
CA CYS A 104 8.75 -1.05 9.76
C CYS A 104 10.08 -0.30 9.52
N GLY A 105 10.07 1.04 9.52
CA GLY A 105 11.29 1.86 9.43
C GLY A 105 11.93 1.94 8.04
N LEU A 106 11.19 1.70 6.96
CA LEU A 106 11.72 1.68 5.58
C LEU A 106 11.78 3.04 4.90
N TYR A 107 12.30 4.04 5.59
CA TYR A 107 12.31 5.39 5.06
C TYR A 107 13.14 5.49 3.78
N GLY A 108 14.26 4.76 3.67
CA GLY A 108 15.09 4.77 2.47
C GLY A 108 14.39 4.25 1.20
N TYR A 109 13.59 3.18 1.31
CA TYR A 109 12.80 2.67 0.18
C TYR A 109 11.71 3.66 -0.22
N LEU A 110 10.97 4.17 0.76
CA LEU A 110 9.89 5.13 0.53
C LEU A 110 10.42 6.45 -0.06
N GLN A 111 11.59 6.91 0.40
CA GLN A 111 12.29 8.05 -0.15
C GLN A 111 12.73 7.79 -1.59
N GLU A 112 13.18 6.59 -1.94
CA GLU A 112 13.53 6.26 -3.33
C GLU A 112 12.29 6.33 -4.24
N LEU A 113 11.14 5.79 -3.79
CA LEU A 113 9.87 5.92 -4.51
C LEU A 113 9.45 7.39 -4.71
N ALA A 114 9.68 8.23 -3.70
CA ALA A 114 9.33 9.64 -3.72
C ALA A 114 10.30 10.48 -4.58
N ILE A 115 11.61 10.25 -4.51
CA ILE A 115 12.61 11.13 -5.12
C ILE A 115 12.99 10.70 -6.55
N ASP A 116 13.04 9.40 -6.86
CA ASP A 116 13.41 8.96 -8.20
C ASP A 116 12.24 9.14 -9.18
N ASN A 117 12.45 9.98 -10.19
CA ASN A 117 11.47 10.32 -11.23
C ASN A 117 11.12 9.14 -12.16
N GLN A 118 11.87 8.04 -12.12
CA GLN A 118 11.50 6.81 -12.82
C GLN A 118 10.40 6.03 -12.10
N TYR A 119 10.23 6.22 -10.78
CA TYR A 119 9.04 5.76 -10.08
C TYR A 119 7.91 6.79 -10.25
N SER A 120 6.71 6.26 -10.46
CA SER A 120 5.45 7.02 -10.63
C SER A 120 4.38 6.52 -9.66
N VAL A 121 4.76 6.26 -8.41
CA VAL A 121 3.85 5.82 -7.35
C VAL A 121 2.87 6.95 -7.00
N ASP A 122 1.60 6.62 -6.87
CA ASP A 122 0.53 7.54 -6.47
C ASP A 122 0.41 7.61 -4.94
N PHE A 123 1.01 8.64 -4.36
CA PHE A 123 0.96 8.93 -2.92
C PHE A 123 -0.38 9.49 -2.45
N ASN A 124 -1.34 9.74 -3.35
CA ASN A 124 -2.69 10.20 -2.99
C ASN A 124 -3.67 9.03 -2.74
N THR A 125 -3.20 7.79 -2.80
CA THR A 125 -3.98 6.65 -2.30
C THR A 125 -4.33 6.87 -0.83
N TYR A 126 -5.56 6.55 -0.45
CA TYR A 126 -6.07 6.69 0.92
C TYR A 126 -6.81 5.44 1.39
N GLU A 127 -6.84 5.27 2.72
CA GLU A 127 -7.80 4.39 3.40
C GLU A 127 -8.88 5.24 4.05
N ILE A 128 -10.08 4.68 4.27
CA ILE A 128 -11.09 5.32 5.11
C ILE A 128 -10.89 4.84 6.55
N ILE A 129 -10.46 5.73 7.44
CA ILE A 129 -10.25 5.48 8.86
C ILE A 129 -11.15 6.44 9.64
N ASN A 130 -12.04 5.90 10.49
CA ASN A 130 -13.00 6.70 11.25
C ASN A 130 -13.81 7.68 10.38
N GLU A 131 -14.29 7.22 9.23
CA GLU A 131 -15.06 8.00 8.24
C GLU A 131 -14.27 9.10 7.50
N GLU A 132 -12.96 9.23 7.76
CA GLU A 132 -12.09 10.20 7.10
C GLU A 132 -11.11 9.52 6.15
N LYS A 133 -10.74 10.20 5.05
CA LYS A 133 -9.65 9.77 4.17
C LYS A 133 -8.33 9.96 4.93
N GLU A 134 -7.52 8.90 5.00
CA GLU A 134 -6.17 8.93 5.57
C GLU A 134 -5.17 8.48 4.50
N THR A 135 -4.33 9.41 4.02
CA THR A 135 -3.22 9.12 3.10
C THR A 135 -1.95 8.72 3.85
N LEU A 136 -0.88 8.40 3.10
CA LEU A 136 0.44 8.19 3.70
C LEU A 136 0.95 9.44 4.43
N LEU A 137 0.66 10.64 3.91
CA LEU A 137 1.05 11.90 4.57
C LEU A 137 0.31 12.10 5.90
N ASP A 138 -0.99 11.81 5.96
CA ASP A 138 -1.73 11.88 7.23
C ASP A 138 -1.14 10.91 8.26
N TYR A 139 -0.77 9.70 7.82
CA TYR A 139 -0.15 8.70 8.68
C TYR A 139 1.22 9.14 9.21
N ILE A 140 2.07 9.72 8.35
CA ILE A 140 3.38 10.26 8.78
C ILE A 140 3.20 11.41 9.77
N TYR A 141 2.29 12.36 9.49
CA TYR A 141 2.04 13.48 10.38
C TYR A 141 1.35 13.08 11.68
N LEU A 142 0.59 11.98 11.72
CA LEU A 142 0.09 11.40 12.96
C LEU A 142 1.26 11.02 13.88
N ILE A 143 2.28 10.35 13.35
CA ILE A 143 3.47 9.94 14.12
C ILE A 143 4.27 11.15 14.57
N ILE A 144 4.55 12.10 13.66
CA ILE A 144 5.38 13.28 13.97
C ILE A 144 4.74 14.15 15.07
N ASN A 145 3.42 14.29 15.06
CA ASN A 145 2.71 15.20 15.97
C ASN A 145 2.29 14.55 17.30
N ASP A 146 2.44 13.24 17.45
CA ASP A 146 2.14 12.51 18.68
C ASP A 146 3.43 12.15 19.41
N VAL A 147 3.64 12.73 20.59
CA VAL A 147 4.88 12.55 21.39
C VAL A 147 5.10 11.10 21.80
N ASP A 148 4.02 10.36 22.06
CA ASP A 148 4.12 8.97 22.50
C ASP A 148 4.51 8.07 21.32
N LEU A 149 3.95 8.31 20.13
CA LEU A 149 4.34 7.59 18.92
C LEU A 149 5.74 7.98 18.45
N ALA A 150 6.08 9.27 18.49
CA ALA A 150 7.32 9.80 17.96
C ALA A 150 8.58 9.15 18.57
N GLY A 151 8.49 8.66 19.81
CA GLY A 151 9.58 7.98 20.50
C GLY A 151 10.07 6.69 19.82
N ASP A 152 9.22 6.05 19.00
CA ASP A 152 9.51 4.77 18.35
C ASP A 152 10.02 4.92 16.90
N TYR A 153 10.08 6.16 16.37
CA TYR A 153 10.35 6.43 14.96
C TYR A 153 11.52 7.40 14.76
N ASN A 154 12.15 7.34 13.58
CA ASN A 154 13.14 8.35 13.20
C ASN A 154 12.45 9.59 12.61
N ILE A 155 12.18 10.58 13.46
CA ILE A 155 11.45 11.80 13.10
C ILE A 155 12.11 12.57 11.95
N LEU A 156 13.44 12.66 11.93
CA LEU A 156 14.14 13.38 10.86
C LEU A 156 13.96 12.71 9.49
N GLU A 157 13.94 11.37 9.46
CA GLU A 157 13.71 10.64 8.21
C GLU A 157 12.24 10.70 7.77
N LEU A 158 11.30 10.77 8.73
CA LEU A 158 9.88 10.97 8.46
C LEU A 158 9.58 12.36 7.90
N GLU A 159 10.18 13.42 8.46
CA GLU A 159 10.07 14.79 7.95
C GLU A 159 10.60 14.86 6.52
N ALA A 160 11.81 14.33 6.27
CA ALA A 160 12.39 14.28 4.94
C ALA A 160 11.55 13.48 3.93
N LEU A 161 10.92 12.39 4.38
CA LEU A 161 10.01 11.60 3.55
C LEU A 161 8.73 12.37 3.24
N ALA A 162 8.14 13.05 4.22
CA ALA A 162 6.93 13.86 4.03
C ALA A 162 7.19 14.96 2.99
N ASP A 163 8.29 15.70 3.12
CA ASP A 163 8.70 16.74 2.18
C ASP A 163 8.82 16.17 0.75
N ALA A 164 9.51 15.03 0.59
CA ALA A 164 9.67 14.38 -0.72
C ALA A 164 8.33 13.95 -1.35
N ILE A 165 7.39 13.47 -0.53
CA ILE A 165 6.04 13.09 -0.99
C ILE A 165 5.26 14.34 -1.42
N GLU A 166 5.31 15.43 -0.64
CA GLU A 166 4.65 16.70 -0.98
C GLU A 166 5.22 17.31 -2.27
N GLU A 167 6.55 17.29 -2.46
CA GLU A 167 7.21 17.73 -3.70
C GLU A 167 6.75 16.93 -4.93
N LYS A 168 6.42 15.64 -4.75
CA LYS A 168 5.86 14.77 -5.80
C LYS A 168 4.36 14.94 -6.01
N GLY A 169 3.72 15.87 -5.30
CA GLY A 169 2.29 16.17 -5.40
C GLY A 169 1.40 15.26 -4.55
N GLY A 170 1.97 14.57 -3.56
CA GLY A 170 1.21 13.89 -2.51
C GLY A 170 0.44 14.90 -1.65
N LYS A 171 -0.74 14.50 -1.19
CA LYS A 171 -1.66 15.32 -0.42
C LYS A 171 -2.14 14.59 0.83
N ARG A 172 -2.66 15.37 1.77
CA ARG A 172 -3.45 14.84 2.89
C ARG A 172 -4.87 14.53 2.43
N GLY A 173 -5.54 13.61 3.13
CA GLY A 173 -6.86 13.11 2.80
C GLY A 173 -7.91 14.22 2.74
N LYS A 174 -7.82 15.21 3.64
CA LYS A 174 -8.70 16.40 3.62
C LYS A 174 -8.55 17.28 2.37
N ASP A 175 -7.41 17.16 1.68
CA ASP A 175 -7.06 17.93 0.48
C ASP A 175 -7.32 17.13 -0.81
N LEU A 176 -7.92 15.93 -0.69
CA LEU A 176 -8.38 15.09 -1.81
C LEU A 176 -9.86 15.37 -2.12
N GLU A 177 -10.15 15.69 -3.38
CA GLU A 177 -11.50 15.90 -3.93
C GLU A 177 -12.45 14.70 -3.73
#